data_AF-A0A2R7K7J6-F1
#
_entry.id   AF-A0A2R7K7J6-F1
#
_cell.length_a   1.000
_cell.length_b   1.000
_cell.length_c   1.000
_cell.angle_alpha   90.00
_cell.angle_beta   90.00
_cell.angle_gamma   90.00
#
_symmetry.space_group_name_H-M   'P 1'
#
loop_
_entity.id
_entity.type
_entity.pdbx_description
1 polymer ?
#
loop_
_entity_poly.entity_id
_entity_poly.type
_entity_poly.pdbx_seq_one_letter_code
_entity_poly.pdbx_strand_id
1 'polypeptide(L)'
;MKGINSLEMKKKMMVLGVVCLFIGYNAFGQSTFKESVLDEEPYFALHNGRLNDSLFLRDLCILRHFGKFDGVDSSLLKAPVLANMMIEQVRAGKAATYRTLIEYITDFKTTEAYRQFTEGVQLLKKLQDKKVNPANWEEDKLLFVRMGFTESDLDDFKNYISEPGKSEFTYKQAYAAYMKEIEALSPKPKKSK
;
A
#
# COMPACT_ATOMS: atom_id res chain seq x y z
N MET A 1 -61.24 -16.14 19.92
CA MET A 1 -61.49 -16.10 18.46
C MET A 1 -62.03 -14.74 18.08
N LYS A 2 -61.75 -14.29 16.83
CA LYS A 2 -61.75 -12.89 16.30
C LYS A 2 -60.44 -12.17 16.63
N GLY A 3 -59.60 -11.83 15.67
CA GLY A 3 -59.66 -11.96 14.22
C GLY A 3 -58.62 -10.99 13.71
N ILE A 4 -57.38 -11.47 13.53
CA ILE A 4 -56.30 -10.63 13.01
C ILE A 4 -56.73 -10.17 11.63
N ASN A 5 -56.93 -8.87 11.49
CA ASN A 5 -57.42 -8.24 10.27
C ASN A 5 -56.53 -8.67 9.09
N SER A 6 -57.12 -9.44 8.18
CA SER A 6 -56.50 -9.94 6.94
C SER A 6 -55.83 -8.83 6.11
N LEU A 7 -56.27 -7.58 6.29
CA LEU A 7 -55.74 -6.40 5.62
C LEU A 7 -54.38 -5.93 6.17
N GLU A 8 -54.10 -6.10 7.47
CA GLU A 8 -52.80 -5.74 8.06
C GLU A 8 -51.69 -6.72 7.69
N MET A 9 -52.00 -8.02 7.61
CA MET A 9 -51.03 -9.03 7.15
C MET A 9 -50.69 -8.84 5.66
N LYS A 10 -51.66 -8.47 4.82
CA LYS A 10 -51.41 -8.17 3.41
C LYS A 10 -50.55 -6.92 3.20
N LYS A 11 -50.72 -5.87 4.01
CA LYS A 11 -49.85 -4.68 3.97
C LYS A 11 -48.41 -4.98 4.42
N LYS A 12 -48.23 -5.81 5.46
CA LYS A 12 -46.87 -6.21 5.92
C LYS A 12 -46.18 -7.13 4.91
N MET A 13 -46.90 -8.04 4.25
CA MET A 13 -46.32 -8.87 3.17
C MET A 13 -46.02 -8.08 1.89
N MET A 14 -46.80 -7.03 1.57
CA MET A 14 -46.53 -6.18 0.40
C MET A 14 -45.32 -5.26 0.60
N VAL A 15 -45.06 -4.79 1.83
CA VAL A 15 -43.84 -4.02 2.15
C VAL A 15 -42.60 -4.93 2.16
N LEU A 16 -42.73 -6.19 2.57
CA LEU A 16 -41.63 -7.16 2.54
C LEU A 16 -41.27 -7.59 1.10
N GLY A 17 -42.22 -7.59 0.17
CA GLY A 17 -41.99 -7.93 -1.23
C GLY A 17 -41.29 -6.84 -2.07
N VAL A 18 -41.33 -5.57 -1.64
CA VAL A 18 -40.72 -4.45 -2.39
C VAL A 18 -39.30 -4.13 -1.91
N VAL A 19 -38.94 -4.49 -0.67
CA VAL A 19 -37.56 -4.30 -0.16
C VAL A 19 -36.58 -5.34 -0.72
N CYS A 20 -37.05 -6.50 -1.19
CA CYS A 20 -36.20 -7.51 -1.81
C CYS A 20 -35.80 -7.20 -3.27
N LEU A 21 -36.32 -6.14 -3.89
CA LEU A 21 -36.00 -5.76 -5.27
C LEU A 21 -34.88 -4.71 -5.39
N PHE A 22 -34.29 -4.27 -4.27
CA PHE A 22 -33.15 -3.36 -4.25
C PHE A 22 -31.82 -4.01 -3.80
N ILE A 23 -31.76 -5.34 -3.72
CA ILE A 23 -30.47 -6.05 -3.77
C ILE A 23 -30.14 -6.30 -5.25
N GLY A 24 -30.12 -5.20 -6.01
CA GLY A 24 -29.50 -5.17 -7.32
C GLY A 24 -28.02 -5.34 -7.09
N TYR A 25 -27.54 -6.55 -7.34
CA TYR A 25 -26.17 -6.90 -7.71
C TYR A 25 -25.16 -5.75 -7.55
N ASN A 26 -24.47 -5.71 -6.41
CA ASN A 26 -23.06 -5.33 -6.45
C ASN A 26 -22.34 -6.44 -7.22
N ALA A 27 -22.54 -6.47 -8.54
CA ALA A 27 -21.52 -7.00 -9.43
C ALA A 27 -20.32 -6.08 -9.20
N PHE A 28 -19.48 -6.41 -8.22
CA PHE A 28 -18.05 -6.24 -8.41
C PHE A 28 -17.80 -6.90 -9.75
N GLY A 29 -17.72 -6.10 -10.81
CA GLY A 29 -17.32 -6.59 -12.11
C GLY A 29 -15.99 -7.28 -11.87
N GLN A 30 -15.97 -8.61 -11.90
CA GLN A 30 -14.75 -9.35 -12.06
C GLN A 30 -14.18 -8.80 -13.37
N SER A 31 -13.15 -7.96 -13.26
CA SER A 31 -12.36 -7.59 -14.42
C SER A 31 -11.71 -8.88 -14.89
N THR A 32 -12.38 -9.58 -15.80
CA THR A 32 -11.86 -10.79 -16.42
C THR A 32 -10.84 -10.34 -17.44
N PHE A 33 -9.60 -10.17 -16.98
CA PHE A 33 -8.48 -9.92 -17.87
C PHE A 33 -8.23 -11.18 -18.71
N LYS A 34 -8.04 -10.99 -20.01
CA LYS A 34 -7.59 -12.08 -20.88
C LYS A 34 -6.10 -12.30 -20.67
N GLU A 35 -5.63 -13.54 -20.76
CA GLU A 35 -4.21 -13.86 -20.58
C GLU A 35 -3.30 -13.13 -21.57
N SER A 36 -3.80 -12.80 -22.76
CA SER A 36 -3.07 -12.00 -23.76
C SER A 36 -2.63 -10.62 -23.25
N VAL A 37 -3.27 -10.09 -22.20
CA VAL A 37 -2.85 -8.83 -21.57
C VAL A 37 -1.45 -8.94 -20.96
N LEU A 38 -0.99 -10.16 -20.63
CA LEU A 38 0.31 -10.36 -20.00
C LEU A 38 1.48 -9.95 -20.89
N ASP A 39 1.27 -9.95 -22.20
CA ASP A 39 2.29 -9.60 -23.20
C ASP A 39 2.22 -8.12 -23.60
N GLU A 40 1.30 -7.34 -23.00
CA GLU A 40 1.23 -5.88 -23.16
C GLU A 40 2.28 -5.17 -22.29
N GLU A 41 2.71 -3.99 -22.75
CA GLU A 41 3.53 -3.07 -21.95
C GLU A 41 2.65 -2.34 -20.92
N PRO A 42 3.04 -2.29 -19.62
CA PRO A 42 2.26 -1.61 -18.61
C PRO A 42 2.37 -0.09 -18.74
N TYR A 43 1.30 0.63 -18.36
CA TYR A 43 1.27 2.09 -18.46
C TYR A 43 2.38 2.77 -17.65
N PHE A 44 2.71 2.26 -16.45
CA PHE A 44 3.80 2.81 -15.64
C PHE A 44 5.21 2.65 -16.25
N ALA A 45 5.42 1.81 -17.28
CA ALA A 45 6.72 1.69 -17.93
C ALA A 45 7.11 2.97 -18.68
N LEU A 46 6.10 3.69 -19.19
CA LEU A 46 6.28 4.90 -19.99
C LEU A 46 5.92 6.18 -19.24
N HIS A 47 5.31 6.05 -18.05
CA HIS A 47 4.74 7.18 -17.30
C HIS A 47 5.10 7.09 -15.83
N ASN A 48 5.40 8.24 -15.22
CA ASN A 48 5.55 8.35 -13.77
C ASN A 48 4.18 8.15 -13.09
N GLY A 49 3.81 6.89 -12.86
CA GLY A 49 2.52 6.47 -12.35
C GLY A 49 2.14 7.21 -11.06
N ARG A 50 0.99 7.89 -11.07
CA ARG A 50 0.39 8.50 -9.88
C ARG A 50 -0.67 7.55 -9.32
N LEU A 51 -0.79 7.48 -7.99
CA LEU A 51 -1.73 6.57 -7.32
C LEU A 51 -3.21 6.79 -7.68
N ASN A 52 -3.57 8.00 -8.14
CA ASN A 52 -4.93 8.33 -8.58
C ASN A 52 -5.12 8.23 -10.10
N ASP A 53 -4.11 7.75 -10.84
CA ASP A 53 -4.22 7.55 -12.27
C ASP A 53 -4.96 6.24 -12.56
N SER A 54 -6.11 6.35 -13.23
CA SER A 54 -6.94 5.19 -13.59
C SER A 54 -6.19 4.13 -14.40
N LEU A 55 -5.21 4.54 -15.22
CA LEU A 55 -4.41 3.61 -16.02
C LEU A 55 -3.40 2.87 -15.14
N PHE A 56 -2.79 3.57 -14.17
CA PHE A 56 -1.96 2.90 -13.18
C PHE A 56 -2.77 1.94 -12.29
N LEU A 57 -4.00 2.31 -11.90
CA LEU A 57 -4.89 1.41 -11.16
C LEU A 57 -5.24 0.15 -11.98
N ARG A 58 -5.44 0.28 -13.29
CA ARG A 58 -5.61 -0.88 -14.19
C ARG A 58 -4.37 -1.78 -14.15
N ASP A 59 -3.17 -1.22 -14.26
CA ASP A 59 -1.92 -2.00 -14.18
C ASP A 59 -1.84 -2.78 -12.87
N LEU A 60 -2.17 -2.15 -11.74
CA LEU A 60 -2.20 -2.80 -10.43
C LEU A 60 -3.22 -3.94 -10.37
N CYS A 61 -4.39 -3.79 -11.00
CA CYS A 61 -5.39 -4.85 -11.06
C CYS A 61 -4.90 -6.06 -11.87
N ILE A 62 -4.25 -5.83 -13.01
CA ILE A 62 -3.66 -6.89 -13.84
C ILE A 62 -2.58 -7.65 -13.05
N LEU A 63 -1.63 -6.92 -12.46
CA LEU A 63 -0.54 -7.50 -11.67
C LEU A 63 -1.06 -8.31 -10.48
N ARG A 64 -2.06 -7.82 -9.75
CA ARG A 64 -2.66 -8.57 -8.64
C ARG A 64 -3.39 -9.82 -9.11
N HIS A 65 -4.13 -9.71 -10.21
CA HIS A 65 -4.93 -10.82 -10.75
C HIS A 65 -4.05 -12.00 -11.17
N PHE A 66 -3.02 -11.74 -11.98
CA PHE A 66 -2.17 -12.80 -12.52
C PHE A 66 -1.00 -13.17 -11.60
N GLY A 67 -0.39 -12.18 -10.93
CA GLY A 67 0.77 -12.40 -10.06
C GLY A 67 0.44 -12.83 -8.63
N LYS A 68 -0.84 -12.76 -8.22
CA LYS A 68 -1.29 -13.09 -6.85
C LYS A 68 -0.50 -12.34 -5.77
N PHE A 69 -0.19 -11.07 -6.00
CA PHE A 69 0.57 -10.22 -5.09
C PHE A 69 -0.31 -9.66 -3.97
N ASP A 70 -0.63 -10.51 -3.00
CA ASP A 70 -1.41 -10.17 -1.80
C ASP A 70 -0.52 -10.01 -0.54
N GLY A 71 -1.13 -9.63 0.59
CA GLY A 71 -0.41 -9.53 1.87
C GLY A 71 0.81 -8.59 1.84
N VAL A 72 1.99 -9.14 2.13
CA VAL A 72 3.27 -8.39 2.12
C VAL A 72 3.72 -8.04 0.70
N ASP A 73 3.40 -8.88 -0.29
CA ASP A 73 3.78 -8.66 -1.71
C ASP A 73 3.17 -7.38 -2.27
N SER A 74 2.00 -6.99 -1.76
CA SER A 74 1.36 -5.73 -2.15
C SER A 74 2.24 -4.49 -1.93
N SER A 75 3.24 -4.57 -1.05
CA SER A 75 4.19 -3.48 -0.81
C SER A 75 5.21 -3.28 -1.94
N LEU A 76 5.38 -4.28 -2.83
CA LEU A 76 6.16 -4.19 -4.07
C LEU A 76 5.38 -3.44 -5.17
N LEU A 77 4.05 -3.34 -5.05
CA LEU A 77 3.18 -2.73 -6.06
C LEU A 77 3.10 -1.20 -5.95
N LYS A 78 4.25 -0.54 -5.85
CA LYS A 78 4.38 0.92 -5.84
C LYS A 78 4.99 1.38 -7.16
N ALA A 79 4.48 2.47 -7.74
CA ALA A 79 4.92 2.92 -9.06
C ALA A 79 6.45 3.05 -9.21
N PRO A 80 7.21 3.67 -8.27
CA PRO A 80 8.66 3.74 -8.40
C PRO A 80 9.37 2.38 -8.32
N VAL A 81 8.83 1.45 -7.52
CA VAL A 81 9.37 0.10 -7.37
C VAL A 81 9.14 -0.68 -8.66
N LEU A 82 7.91 -0.68 -9.18
CA LEU A 82 7.55 -1.34 -10.43
C LEU A 82 8.35 -0.79 -11.63
N ALA A 83 8.50 0.54 -11.70
CA ALA A 83 9.28 1.18 -12.75
C ALA A 83 10.76 0.77 -12.69
N ASN A 84 11.38 0.78 -11.51
CA ASN A 84 12.78 0.36 -11.36
C ASN A 84 12.98 -1.11 -11.71
N MET A 85 12.12 -2.00 -11.23
CA MET A 85 12.16 -3.42 -11.59
C MET A 85 12.05 -3.62 -13.11
N MET A 86 11.14 -2.89 -13.77
CA MET A 86 10.98 -2.95 -15.21
C MET A 86 12.24 -2.47 -15.95
N ILE A 87 12.80 -1.33 -15.53
CA ILE A 87 14.03 -0.78 -16.11
C ILE A 87 15.18 -1.78 -16.01
N GLU A 88 15.33 -2.47 -14.88
CA GLU A 88 16.34 -3.52 -14.72
C GLU A 88 16.12 -4.68 -15.68
N GLN A 89 14.89 -5.16 -15.86
CA GLN A 89 14.60 -6.24 -16.78
C GLN A 89 14.84 -5.86 -18.24
N VAL A 90 14.47 -4.63 -18.64
CA VAL A 90 14.74 -4.10 -19.98
C VAL A 90 16.24 -3.97 -20.22
N ARG A 91 17.01 -3.49 -19.25
CA ARG A 91 18.48 -3.44 -19.33
C ARG A 91 19.11 -4.83 -19.44
N ALA A 92 18.48 -5.85 -18.89
CA ALA A 92 18.87 -7.25 -19.05
C ALA A 92 18.43 -7.86 -20.40
N GLY A 93 17.85 -7.07 -21.31
CA GLY A 93 17.42 -7.50 -22.64
C GLY A 93 16.04 -8.14 -22.71
N LYS A 94 15.24 -8.07 -21.64
CA LYS A 94 13.87 -8.58 -21.63
C LYS A 94 12.87 -7.55 -22.15
N ALA A 95 11.71 -8.01 -22.63
CA ALA A 95 10.63 -7.14 -23.06
C ALA A 95 9.95 -6.47 -21.85
N ALA A 96 9.46 -5.24 -22.03
CA ALA A 96 8.80 -4.49 -20.96
C ALA A 96 7.34 -4.93 -20.76
N THR A 97 7.07 -6.17 -20.34
CA THR A 97 5.70 -6.72 -20.27
C THR A 97 5.24 -7.04 -18.85
N TYR A 98 3.93 -7.15 -18.62
CA TYR A 98 3.40 -7.64 -17.33
C TYR A 98 3.97 -9.01 -16.97
N ARG A 99 4.08 -9.91 -17.96
CA ARG A 99 4.66 -11.24 -17.79
C ARG A 99 6.07 -11.17 -17.22
N THR A 100 6.92 -10.33 -17.82
CA THR A 100 8.31 -10.14 -17.38
C THR A 100 8.40 -9.70 -15.92
N LEU A 101 7.54 -8.79 -15.48
CA LEU A 101 7.50 -8.38 -14.08
C LEU A 101 6.95 -9.46 -13.15
N ILE A 102 5.92 -10.18 -13.58
CA ILE A 102 5.33 -11.25 -12.77
C ILE A 102 6.36 -12.37 -12.55
N GLU A 103 7.07 -12.77 -13.60
CA GLU A 103 8.16 -13.74 -13.53
C GLU A 103 9.27 -13.24 -12.62
N TYR A 104 9.73 -12.00 -12.81
CA TYR A 104 10.77 -11.42 -11.96
C TYR A 104 10.41 -11.40 -10.47
N ILE A 105 9.18 -10.98 -10.12
CA ILE A 105 8.74 -10.98 -8.72
C ILE A 105 8.58 -12.42 -8.20
N THR A 106 8.12 -13.34 -9.04
CA THR A 106 8.00 -14.77 -8.69
C THR A 106 9.37 -15.37 -8.38
N ASP A 107 10.38 -15.07 -9.18
CA ASP A 107 11.76 -15.49 -8.94
C ASP A 107 12.34 -14.82 -7.70
N PHE A 108 12.11 -13.51 -7.52
CA PHE A 108 12.53 -12.80 -6.32
C PHE A 108 11.99 -13.44 -5.04
N LYS A 109 10.73 -13.90 -5.05
CA LYS A 109 10.09 -14.56 -3.91
C LYS A 109 10.78 -15.85 -3.45
N THR A 110 11.62 -16.47 -4.29
CA THR A 110 12.39 -17.66 -3.90
C THR A 110 13.75 -17.33 -3.29
N THR A 111 14.11 -16.04 -3.16
CA THR A 111 15.43 -15.59 -2.71
C THR A 111 15.48 -15.28 -1.22
N GLU A 112 16.70 -15.30 -0.67
CA GLU A 112 16.98 -14.82 0.68
C GLU A 112 16.64 -13.33 0.85
N ALA A 113 16.87 -12.53 -0.19
CA ALA A 113 16.56 -11.11 -0.19
C ALA A 113 15.05 -10.85 0.00
N TYR A 114 14.19 -11.70 -0.56
CA TYR A 114 12.75 -11.61 -0.30
C TYR A 114 12.40 -11.98 1.14
N ARG A 115 13.05 -12.98 1.75
CA ARG A 115 12.87 -13.28 3.18
C ARG A 115 13.18 -12.06 4.04
N GLN A 116 14.36 -11.46 3.83
CA GLN A 116 14.78 -10.24 4.54
C GLN A 116 13.82 -9.07 4.31
N PHE A 117 13.35 -8.90 3.07
CA PHE A 117 12.34 -7.90 2.74
C PHE A 117 11.04 -8.11 3.54
N THR A 118 10.51 -9.33 3.60
CA THR A 118 9.28 -9.62 4.33
C THR A 118 9.42 -9.37 5.83
N GLU A 119 10.56 -9.76 6.41
CA GLU A 119 10.88 -9.46 7.81
C GLU A 119 10.96 -7.94 8.05
N GLY A 120 11.65 -7.21 7.19
CA GLY A 120 11.74 -5.75 7.24
C GLY A 120 10.37 -5.07 7.18
N VAL A 121 9.49 -5.50 6.26
CA VAL A 121 8.13 -4.96 6.15
C VAL A 121 7.30 -5.26 7.42
N GLN A 122 7.45 -6.45 8.01
CA GLN A 122 6.76 -6.80 9.25
C GLN A 122 7.27 -5.97 10.44
N LEU A 123 8.58 -5.79 10.56
CA LEU A 123 9.18 -4.94 11.60
C LEU A 123 8.73 -3.49 11.45
N LEU A 124 8.72 -2.96 10.23
CA LEU A 124 8.21 -1.62 9.93
C LEU A 124 6.75 -1.48 10.36
N LYS A 125 5.87 -2.43 10.01
CA LYS A 125 4.46 -2.40 10.43
C LYS A 125 4.33 -2.40 11.95
N LYS A 126 5.08 -3.26 12.65
CA LYS A 126 5.07 -3.31 14.12
C LYS A 126 5.50 -1.98 14.74
N LEU A 127 6.54 -1.36 14.19
CA LEU A 127 7.06 -0.10 14.71
C LEU A 127 6.11 1.07 14.40
N GLN A 128 5.56 1.14 13.19
CA GLN A 128 4.69 2.23 12.75
C GLN A 128 3.48 2.45 13.66
N ASP A 129 2.90 1.38 14.18
CA ASP A 129 1.70 1.41 15.01
C ASP A 129 2.02 1.45 16.52
N LYS A 130 3.27 1.26 16.92
CA LYS A 130 3.72 1.38 18.31
C LYS A 130 3.68 2.84 18.75
N LYS A 131 3.10 3.11 19.92
CA LYS A 131 3.19 4.43 20.57
C LYS A 131 4.65 4.76 20.89
N VAL A 132 5.01 6.02 20.69
CA VAL A 132 6.32 6.55 21.06
C VAL A 132 6.51 6.36 22.56
N ASN A 133 7.59 5.70 22.93
CA ASN A 133 8.02 5.58 24.32
C ASN A 133 9.53 5.83 24.41
N PRO A 134 9.97 7.04 24.79
CA PRO A 134 11.39 7.34 24.93
C PRO A 134 12.13 6.42 25.90
N ALA A 135 11.43 5.84 26.89
CA ALA A 135 12.03 4.90 27.84
C ALA A 135 12.44 3.57 27.17
N ASN A 136 11.79 3.19 26.08
CA ASN A 136 12.09 1.96 25.32
C ASN A 136 12.96 2.24 24.07
N TRP A 137 13.50 3.45 23.96
CA TRP A 137 14.22 3.89 22.76
C TRP A 137 15.36 2.96 22.36
N GLU A 138 16.13 2.44 23.31
CA GLU A 138 17.27 1.57 23.02
C GLU A 138 16.86 0.24 22.36
N GLU A 139 15.64 -0.22 22.60
CA GLU A 139 15.06 -1.39 21.91
C GLU A 139 14.46 -0.96 20.56
N ASP A 140 13.71 0.14 20.54
CA ASP A 140 13.02 0.62 19.34
C ASP A 140 13.99 1.10 18.26
N LYS A 141 15.13 1.69 18.64
CA LYS A 141 16.19 2.12 17.71
C LYS A 141 16.73 0.97 16.88
N LEU A 142 16.77 -0.25 17.42
CA LEU A 142 17.24 -1.43 16.69
C LEU A 142 16.35 -1.74 15.48
N LEU A 143 15.06 -1.42 15.57
CA LEU A 143 14.13 -1.57 14.46
C LEU A 143 14.41 -0.53 13.38
N PHE A 144 14.74 0.70 13.75
CA PHE A 144 15.14 1.72 12.78
C PHE A 144 16.49 1.42 12.12
N VAL A 145 17.48 0.95 12.87
CA VAL A 145 18.77 0.51 12.30
C VAL A 145 18.57 -0.60 11.27
N ARG A 146 17.71 -1.59 11.56
CA ARG A 146 17.36 -2.66 10.61
C ARG A 146 16.64 -2.16 9.36
N MET A 147 16.04 -0.97 9.41
CA MET A 147 15.43 -0.30 8.26
C MET A 147 16.41 0.60 7.51
N GLY A 148 17.68 0.65 7.91
CA GLY A 148 18.74 1.40 7.22
C GLY A 148 18.91 2.85 7.67
N PHE A 149 18.31 3.25 8.79
CA PHE A 149 18.55 4.58 9.37
C PHE A 149 19.98 4.68 9.91
N THR A 150 20.63 5.82 9.67
CA THR A 150 21.97 6.09 10.21
C THR A 150 21.89 6.52 11.67
N GLU A 151 22.98 6.39 12.42
CA GLU A 151 23.02 6.88 13.81
C GLU A 151 22.69 8.37 13.91
N SER A 152 23.12 9.17 12.93
CA SER A 152 22.81 10.60 12.87
C SER A 152 21.30 10.86 12.73
N ASP A 153 20.61 10.11 11.86
CA ASP A 153 19.15 10.24 11.69
C ASP A 153 18.40 9.88 12.98
N LEU A 154 18.97 8.95 13.76
CA LEU A 154 18.36 8.43 14.97
C LEU A 154 18.52 9.34 16.17
N ASP A 155 19.66 10.01 16.31
CA ASP A 155 19.88 10.95 17.42
C ASP A 155 18.96 12.17 17.32
N ASP A 156 18.82 12.76 16.13
CA ASP A 156 17.91 13.89 15.92
C ASP A 156 16.45 13.47 16.13
N PHE A 157 16.08 12.29 15.62
CA PHE A 157 14.74 11.77 15.83
C PHE A 157 14.47 11.41 17.31
N LYS A 158 15.46 10.89 18.05
CA LYS A 158 15.36 10.63 19.49
C LYS A 158 15.06 11.91 20.26
N ASN A 159 15.76 12.99 19.94
CA ASN A 159 15.54 14.29 20.56
C ASN A 159 14.12 14.77 20.29
N TYR A 160 13.68 14.67 19.04
CA TYR A 160 12.33 15.04 18.63
C TYR A 160 11.24 14.31 19.43
N ILE A 161 11.32 12.97 19.51
CA ILE A 161 10.29 12.16 20.18
C ILE A 161 10.34 12.25 21.71
N SER A 162 11.40 12.84 22.27
CA SER A 162 11.54 13.05 23.71
C SER A 162 10.86 14.35 24.20
N GLU A 163 10.37 15.18 23.27
CA GLU A 163 9.63 16.40 23.62
C GLU A 163 8.28 16.10 24.29
N PRO A 164 7.78 17.00 25.16
CA PRO A 164 6.46 16.85 25.78
C PRO A 164 5.35 16.69 24.74
N GLY A 165 4.45 15.73 24.98
CA GLY A 165 3.27 15.47 24.13
C GLY A 165 3.53 14.54 22.95
N LYS A 166 4.78 14.18 22.64
CA LYS A 166 5.09 13.26 21.54
C LYS A 166 4.79 11.79 21.86
N SER A 167 4.67 11.43 23.14
CA SER A 167 4.27 10.09 23.60
C SER A 167 2.85 9.69 23.17
N GLU A 168 2.01 10.65 22.78
CA GLU A 168 0.68 10.37 22.24
C GLU A 168 0.70 9.95 20.77
N PHE A 169 1.81 10.19 20.07
CA PHE A 169 1.99 9.76 18.70
C PHE A 169 2.42 8.30 18.62
N THR A 170 2.05 7.64 17.52
CA THR A 170 2.78 6.46 17.06
C THR A 170 4.09 6.87 16.41
N TYR A 171 5.07 5.95 16.30
CA TYR A 171 6.32 6.26 15.61
C TYR A 171 6.11 6.72 14.17
N LYS A 172 5.08 6.22 13.47
CA LYS A 172 4.70 6.71 12.13
C LYS A 172 4.26 8.17 12.15
N GLN A 173 3.42 8.55 13.11
CA GLN A 173 2.93 9.92 13.25
C GLN A 173 4.06 10.87 13.65
N ALA A 174 4.88 10.46 14.61
CA ALA A 174 6.03 11.23 15.05
C ALA A 174 7.04 11.45 13.91
N TYR A 175 7.37 10.40 13.15
CA TYR A 175 8.29 10.53 12.02
C TYR A 175 7.75 11.43 10.90
N ALA A 176 6.45 11.32 10.59
CA ALA A 176 5.82 12.21 9.60
C ALA A 176 5.83 13.68 10.05
N ALA A 177 5.60 13.94 11.35
CA ALA A 177 5.67 15.28 11.91
C ALA A 177 7.10 15.83 11.90
N TYR A 178 8.08 15.01 12.30
CA TYR A 178 9.50 15.34 12.26
C TYR A 178 9.97 15.75 10.85
N MET A 179 9.66 14.95 9.82
CA MET A 179 10.04 15.26 8.44
C MET A 179 9.42 16.57 7.94
N LYS A 180 8.19 16.87 8.35
CA LYS A 180 7.51 18.13 8.02
C LYS A 180 8.20 19.34 8.66
N GLU A 181 8.72 19.19 9.87
CA GLU A 181 9.50 20.23 10.56
C GLU A 181 10.84 20.46 9.86
N ILE A 182 11.56 19.40 9.47
CA ILE A 182 12.80 19.51 8.68
C ILE A 182 12.56 20.21 7.33
N GLU A 183 11.49 19.84 6.62
CA GLU A 183 11.15 20.45 5.33
C GLU A 183 10.81 21.94 5.49
N ALA A 184 10.15 22.32 6.58
CA ALA A 184 9.84 23.72 6.88
C ALA A 184 11.08 24.57 7.22
N LEU A 185 12.12 23.94 7.78
CA LEU A 185 13.41 24.56 8.08
C LEU A 185 14.34 24.66 6.87
N SER A 186 14.06 23.88 5.81
CA SER A 186 14.85 23.86 4.59
C SER A 186 14.55 25.10 3.72
N PRO A 187 15.57 25.84 3.23
CA PRO A 187 15.33 27.02 2.41
C PRO A 187 14.62 26.66 1.10
N LYS A 188 13.45 27.26 0.86
CA LYS A 188 12.71 27.05 -0.40
C LYS A 188 13.59 27.46 -1.58
N PRO A 189 13.68 26.64 -2.65
CA PRO A 189 14.44 27.01 -3.83
C PRO A 189 13.90 28.33 -4.40
N LYS A 190 14.80 29.30 -4.61
CA LYS A 190 14.48 30.54 -5.33
C LYS A 190 13.94 30.14 -6.70
N LYS A 191 12.67 30.47 -6.98
CA LYS A 191 12.13 30.37 -8.34
C LYS A 191 13.01 31.24 -9.25
N SER A 192 13.80 30.62 -10.11
CA SER A 192 14.38 31.29 -11.26
C SER A 192 13.22 31.78 -12.13
N LYS A 193 13.18 33.10 -12.36
CA LYS A 193 12.29 33.74 -13.33
C LYS A 193 12.80 33.46 -14.74
#